data_AF-A0A7Y7YQ71-F1
#
_entry.id   AF-A0A7Y7YQ71-F1
#
_cell.length_a   1.000
_cell.length_b   1.000
_cell.length_c   1.000
_cell.angle_alpha   90.00
_cell.angle_beta   90.00
_cell.angle_gamma   90.00
#
_symmetry.space_group_name_H-M   'P 1'
#
loop_
_entity.id
_entity.type
_entity.pdbx_description
1 polymer ?
#
loop_
_entity_poly.entity_id
_entity_poly.type
_entity_poly.pdbx_seq_one_letter_code
_entity_poly.pdbx_strand_id
1 'polypeptide(L)'
;MSIEIKSSHGITISLNDFSSLVELMSGEQQVELIETLSCYDAVIKHVTEQIIDIYGMTENGFSGSSLCGHEKFSGKGTVLDKARLAIAMASGEVSRQVIETQARNLNELQSRLNQVTTELYEIKYKTN
;
A
#
# COMPACT_ATOMS: atom_id res chain seq x y z
N MET A 1 -7.85 -26.87 -4.21
CA MET A 1 -6.98 -27.35 -3.10
C MET A 1 -7.85 -28.25 -2.25
N SER A 2 -7.47 -29.52 -2.04
CA SER A 2 -8.26 -30.47 -1.25
C SER A 2 -7.60 -30.69 0.09
N ILE A 3 -8.31 -30.39 1.19
CA ILE A 3 -7.84 -30.69 2.54
C ILE A 3 -8.45 -32.02 2.95
N GLU A 4 -7.61 -33.01 3.21
CA GLU A 4 -8.02 -34.31 3.75
C GLU A 4 -7.72 -34.35 5.25
N ILE A 5 -8.76 -34.35 6.07
CA ILE A 5 -8.63 -34.55 7.52
C ILE A 5 -8.98 -36.01 7.80
N LYS A 6 -7.98 -36.79 8.27
CA LYS A 6 -8.15 -38.18 8.69
C LYS A 6 -8.32 -38.26 10.19
N SER A 7 -9.52 -38.65 10.63
CA SER A 7 -9.78 -38.97 12.04
C SER A 7 -9.27 -40.37 12.37
N SER A 8 -8.86 -40.58 13.64
CA SER A 8 -8.44 -41.87 14.20
C SER A 8 -9.47 -42.99 14.07
N HIS A 9 -10.73 -42.64 13.78
CA HIS A 9 -11.85 -43.57 13.59
C HIS A 9 -12.12 -43.93 12.11
N GLY A 10 -11.22 -43.56 11.18
CA GLY A 10 -11.34 -43.92 9.76
C GLY A 10 -12.27 -43.01 8.94
N ILE A 11 -12.76 -41.92 9.52
CA ILE A 11 -13.51 -40.89 8.79
C ILE A 11 -12.51 -39.99 8.07
N THR A 12 -12.62 -39.91 6.74
CA THR A 12 -11.87 -38.96 5.91
C THR A 12 -12.83 -37.86 5.47
N ILE A 13 -12.59 -36.63 5.91
CA ILE A 13 -13.32 -35.45 5.45
C ILE A 13 -12.46 -34.81 4.36
N SER A 14 -12.92 -34.87 3.12
CA SER A 14 -12.32 -34.21 1.97
C SER A 14 -13.03 -32.89 1.70
N LEU A 15 -12.39 -31.79 2.06
CA LEU A 15 -12.87 -30.43 1.77
C LEU A 15 -12.32 -30.02 0.40
N ASN A 16 -13.19 -30.02 -0.60
CA ASN A 16 -12.83 -29.67 -1.99
C ASN A 16 -12.86 -28.16 -2.27
N ASP A 17 -13.50 -27.40 -1.36
CA ASP A 17 -13.61 -25.95 -1.46
C ASP A 17 -13.37 -25.32 -0.08
N PHE A 18 -12.41 -24.39 -0.03
CA PHE A 18 -12.09 -23.63 1.17
C PHE A 18 -13.21 -22.63 1.51
N SER A 19 -13.94 -22.14 0.51
CA SER A 19 -15.03 -21.18 0.73
C SER A 19 -16.15 -21.79 1.58
N SER A 20 -16.52 -23.05 1.31
CA SER A 20 -17.52 -23.78 2.08
C SER A 20 -17.08 -24.04 3.53
N LEU A 21 -15.78 -24.17 3.79
CA LEU A 21 -15.27 -24.27 5.16
C LEU A 21 -15.52 -22.97 5.92
N VAL A 22 -15.24 -21.82 5.30
CA VAL A 22 -15.44 -20.50 5.91
C VAL A 22 -16.92 -20.24 6.17
N GLU A 23 -17.81 -20.66 5.28
CA GLU A 23 -19.27 -20.55 5.47
C GLU A 23 -19.81 -21.37 6.65
N LEU A 24 -19.13 -22.47 7.00
CA LEU A 24 -19.50 -23.33 8.14
C LEU A 24 -18.93 -22.83 9.48
N MET A 25 -18.00 -21.87 9.46
CA MET A 25 -17.43 -21.30 10.67
C MET A 25 -18.43 -20.37 11.35
N SER A 26 -18.46 -20.39 12.67
CA SER A 26 -19.15 -19.36 13.46
C SER A 26 -18.49 -17.99 13.26
N GLY A 27 -19.21 -16.92 13.56
CA GLY A 27 -18.67 -15.55 13.43
C GLY A 27 -17.39 -15.34 14.25
N GLU A 28 -17.29 -15.91 15.45
CA GLU A 28 -16.08 -15.84 16.29
C GLU A 28 -14.89 -16.55 15.62
N GLN A 29 -15.12 -17.73 15.06
CA GLN A 29 -14.08 -18.49 14.35
C GLN A 29 -13.62 -17.79 13.07
N GLN A 30 -14.52 -17.09 12.37
CA GLN A 30 -14.15 -16.28 11.21
C GLN A 30 -13.26 -15.10 11.63
N VAL A 31 -13.58 -14.43 12.74
CA VAL A 31 -12.76 -13.33 13.26
C VAL A 31 -11.37 -13.84 13.64
N GLU A 32 -11.28 -14.93 14.40
CA GLU A 32 -9.98 -15.53 14.79
C GLU A 32 -9.14 -15.94 13.57
N LEU A 33 -9.78 -16.51 12.55
CA LEU A 33 -9.12 -16.84 11.29
C LEU A 33 -8.58 -15.58 10.59
N ILE A 34 -9.38 -14.52 10.50
CA ILE A 34 -8.98 -13.24 9.87
C ILE A 34 -7.82 -12.61 10.63
N GLU A 35 -7.88 -12.55 11.96
CA GLU A 35 -6.82 -12.02 12.81
C GLU A 35 -5.51 -12.79 12.60
N THR A 36 -5.60 -14.12 12.58
CA THR A 36 -4.44 -14.99 12.31
C THR A 36 -3.88 -14.73 10.91
N LEU A 37 -4.73 -14.67 9.88
CA LEU A 37 -4.30 -14.45 8.49
C LEU A 37 -3.72 -13.04 8.27
N SER A 38 -4.18 -12.04 9.00
CA SER A 38 -3.78 -10.63 8.82
C SER A 38 -2.30 -10.38 9.07
N CYS A 39 -1.62 -11.26 9.80
CA CYS A 39 -0.21 -11.15 10.14
C CYS A 39 0.72 -11.80 9.11
N TYR A 40 0.19 -12.50 8.10
CA TYR A 40 1.02 -13.14 7.08
C TYR A 40 1.39 -12.17 5.97
N ASP A 41 2.69 -12.08 5.66
CA ASP A 41 3.23 -11.21 4.60
C ASP A 41 2.54 -11.41 3.24
N ALA A 42 2.16 -12.64 2.91
CA ALA A 42 1.46 -12.94 1.65
C ALA A 42 0.09 -12.25 1.58
N VAL A 43 -0.64 -12.21 2.70
CA VAL A 43 -1.95 -11.53 2.80
C VAL A 43 -1.73 -10.02 2.77
N ILE A 44 -0.74 -9.51 3.51
CA ILE A 44 -0.39 -8.09 3.54
C ILE A 44 -0.02 -7.61 2.13
N LYS A 45 0.86 -8.33 1.42
CA LYS A 45 1.22 -8.06 0.03
C LYS A 45 0.00 -8.03 -0.87
N HIS A 46 -0.85 -9.06 -0.78
CA HIS A 46 -2.04 -9.18 -1.60
C HIS A 46 -3.03 -8.02 -1.39
N VAL A 47 -3.29 -7.63 -0.14
CA VAL A 47 -4.16 -6.49 0.17
C VAL A 47 -3.51 -5.17 -0.25
N THR A 48 -2.20 -5.03 -0.04
CA THR A 48 -1.44 -3.83 -0.43
C THR A 48 -1.47 -3.63 -1.94
N GLU A 49 -1.28 -4.67 -2.74
CA GLU A 49 -1.40 -4.63 -4.20
C GLU A 49 -2.76 -4.06 -4.63
N GLN A 50 -3.85 -4.53 -4.02
CA GLN A 50 -5.18 -4.01 -4.33
C GLN A 50 -5.37 -2.54 -3.93
N ILE A 51 -4.59 -2.03 -2.97
CA ILE A 51 -4.67 -0.63 -2.54
C ILE A 51 -3.87 0.26 -3.49
N ILE A 52 -2.65 -0.14 -3.84
CA ILE A 52 -1.72 0.69 -4.61
C ILE A 52 -2.00 0.64 -6.12
N ASP A 53 -2.56 -0.47 -6.61
CA ASP A 53 -2.86 -0.62 -8.03
C ASP A 53 -3.99 0.33 -8.47
N ILE A 54 -3.83 0.91 -9.66
CA ILE A 54 -4.75 1.91 -10.22
C ILE A 54 -6.14 1.31 -10.45
N TYR A 55 -6.19 0.06 -10.92
CA TYR A 55 -7.43 -0.68 -11.16
C TYR A 55 -7.90 -1.42 -9.92
N GLY A 56 -7.09 -1.44 -8.88
CA GLY A 56 -7.42 -2.03 -7.60
C GLY A 56 -7.38 -3.55 -7.61
N MET A 57 -6.61 -4.12 -8.53
CA MET A 57 -6.45 -5.56 -8.71
C MET A 57 -5.03 -6.00 -8.37
N THR A 58 -4.91 -7.22 -7.86
CA THR A 58 -3.60 -7.89 -7.74
C THR A 58 -3.09 -8.32 -9.12
N GLU A 59 -1.82 -8.72 -9.19
CA GLU A 59 -1.20 -9.23 -10.42
C GLU A 59 -1.97 -10.41 -11.03
N ASN A 60 -2.67 -11.19 -10.19
CA ASN A 60 -3.47 -12.34 -10.60
C ASN A 60 -4.95 -11.99 -10.86
N GLY A 61 -5.31 -10.71 -10.88
CA GLY A 61 -6.66 -10.23 -11.18
C GLY A 61 -7.66 -10.30 -10.03
N PHE A 62 -7.23 -10.62 -8.80
CA PHE A 62 -8.11 -10.58 -7.64
C PHE A 62 -8.33 -9.16 -7.13
N SER A 63 -9.55 -8.84 -6.74
CA SER A 63 -9.90 -7.58 -6.08
C SER A 63 -11.00 -7.79 -5.04
N GLY A 64 -10.96 -6.98 -3.98
CA GLY A 64 -12.07 -6.78 -3.06
C GLY A 64 -13.17 -5.92 -3.69
N SER A 65 -14.27 -5.76 -2.95
CA SER A 65 -15.38 -4.91 -3.37
C SER A 65 -14.93 -3.46 -3.58
N SER A 66 -15.48 -2.80 -4.59
CA SER A 66 -15.26 -1.38 -4.86
C SER A 66 -16.54 -0.76 -5.41
N LEU A 67 -16.80 0.50 -5.03
CA LEU A 67 -17.89 1.28 -5.61
C LEU A 67 -17.40 2.11 -6.80
N CYS A 68 -18.28 2.28 -7.78
CA CYS A 68 -18.02 3.11 -8.96
C CYS A 68 -18.42 4.58 -8.71
N GLY A 69 -17.72 5.50 -9.37
CA GLY A 69 -18.12 6.91 -9.42
C GLY A 69 -17.81 7.72 -8.16
N HIS A 70 -18.62 8.76 -7.90
CA HIS A 70 -18.36 9.75 -6.86
C HIS A 70 -18.37 9.18 -5.43
N GLU A 71 -19.10 8.09 -5.20
CA GLU A 71 -19.22 7.41 -3.91
C GLU A 71 -17.88 6.88 -3.40
N LYS A 72 -16.98 6.50 -4.32
CA LYS A 72 -15.60 6.11 -4.02
C LYS A 72 -14.81 7.21 -3.31
N PHE A 73 -15.10 8.47 -3.62
CA PHE A 73 -14.34 9.64 -3.15
C PHE A 73 -15.08 10.45 -2.08
N SER A 74 -16.38 10.21 -1.87
CA SER A 74 -17.20 10.95 -0.90
C SER A 74 -17.23 10.33 0.51
N GLY A 75 -16.37 9.34 0.78
CA GLY A 75 -16.33 8.63 2.07
C GLY A 75 -17.45 7.61 2.27
N LYS A 76 -18.30 7.38 1.25
CA LYS A 76 -19.30 6.31 1.22
C LYS A 76 -18.80 5.02 0.54
N GLY A 77 -17.55 5.03 0.07
CA GLY A 77 -16.87 3.88 -0.48
C GLY A 77 -16.76 2.70 0.48
N THR A 78 -16.37 1.55 -0.08
CA THR A 78 -16.02 0.36 0.70
C THR A 78 -14.84 0.63 1.64
N VAL A 79 -14.55 -0.30 2.57
CA VAL A 79 -13.36 -0.19 3.44
C VAL A 79 -12.08 -0.07 2.60
N LEU A 80 -12.00 -0.81 1.48
CA LEU A 80 -10.87 -0.76 0.56
C LEU A 80 -10.78 0.60 -0.16
N ASP A 81 -11.90 1.15 -0.62
CA ASP A 81 -11.92 2.48 -1.26
C ASP A 81 -11.48 3.59 -0.29
N LYS A 82 -11.91 3.50 0.98
CA LYS A 82 -11.48 4.43 2.04
C LYS A 82 -9.99 4.31 2.33
N ALA A 83 -9.45 3.09 2.38
CA ALA A 83 -8.02 2.86 2.56
C ALA A 83 -7.19 3.48 1.41
N ARG A 84 -7.63 3.28 0.16
CA ARG A 84 -7.02 3.91 -1.03
C ARG A 84 -7.01 5.43 -0.92
N LEU A 85 -8.15 6.03 -0.55
CA LEU A 85 -8.27 7.47 -0.39
C LEU A 85 -7.34 8.00 0.71
N ALA A 86 -7.31 7.35 1.88
CA ALA A 86 -6.47 7.75 3.01
C ALA A 86 -4.98 7.72 2.64
N ILE A 87 -4.53 6.66 1.96
CA ILE A 87 -3.14 6.54 1.49
C ILE A 87 -2.82 7.57 0.42
N ALA A 88 -3.73 7.84 -0.51
CA ALA A 88 -3.54 8.89 -1.51
C ALA A 88 -3.38 10.28 -0.85
N MET A 89 -4.19 10.60 0.15
CA MET A 89 -4.10 11.85 0.91
C MET A 89 -2.78 11.93 1.70
N ALA A 90 -2.39 10.87 2.40
CA ALA A 90 -1.13 10.83 3.14
C ALA A 90 0.10 10.93 2.22
N SER A 91 0.07 10.24 1.07
CA SER A 91 1.14 10.28 0.07
C SER A 91 1.31 11.68 -0.53
N GLY A 92 0.22 12.42 -0.71
CA GLY A 92 0.26 13.82 -1.16
C GLY A 92 1.00 14.73 -0.18
N GLU A 93 0.80 14.55 1.12
CA GLU A 93 1.48 15.32 2.16
C GLU A 93 2.98 14.98 2.22
N VAL A 94 3.33 13.70 2.19
CA VAL A 94 4.74 13.26 2.14
C VAL A 94 5.43 13.80 0.89
N SER A 95 4.77 13.71 -0.27
CA SER A 95 5.30 14.22 -1.53
C SER A 95 5.57 15.72 -1.47
N ARG A 96 4.66 16.50 -0.85
CA ARG A 96 4.84 17.94 -0.64
C ARG A 96 6.10 18.24 0.19
N GLN A 97 6.27 17.56 1.32
CA GLN A 97 7.42 17.75 2.20
C GLN A 97 8.76 17.41 1.52
N VAL A 98 8.77 16.35 0.71
CA VAL A 98 9.95 15.96 -0.08
C VAL A 98 10.27 17.04 -1.12
N ILE A 99 9.27 17.55 -1.84
CA ILE A 99 9.44 18.62 -2.82
C ILE A 99 10.00 19.89 -2.17
N GLU A 100 9.44 20.31 -1.03
CA GLU A 100 9.90 21.49 -0.29
C GLU A 100 11.34 21.34 0.19
N THR A 101 11.71 20.15 0.65
CA THR A 101 13.07 19.85 1.10
C THR A 101 14.05 19.85 -0.08
N GLN A 102 13.68 19.24 -1.20
CA GLN A 102 14.49 19.27 -2.42
C GLN A 102 14.66 20.70 -2.96
N ALA A 103 13.61 21.52 -2.96
CA ALA A 103 13.67 22.91 -3.37
C ALA A 103 14.62 23.74 -2.50
N ARG A 104 14.60 23.55 -1.18
CA ARG A 104 15.56 24.18 -0.26
C ARG A 104 16.99 23.79 -0.57
N ASN A 105 17.26 22.51 -0.76
CA ASN A 105 18.60 22.01 -1.09
C ASN A 105 19.12 22.58 -2.41
N LEU A 106 18.26 22.68 -3.44
CA LEU A 106 18.63 23.28 -4.72
C LEU A 106 18.98 24.77 -4.57
N ASN A 107 18.20 25.53 -3.80
CA ASN A 107 18.48 26.94 -3.55
C ASN A 107 19.80 27.14 -2.79
N GLU A 108 20.10 26.28 -1.80
CA GLU A 108 21.35 26.33 -1.07
C GLU A 108 22.55 26.02 -1.97
N LEU A 109 22.46 24.95 -2.78
CA LEU A 109 23.49 24.60 -3.74
C LEU A 109 23.72 25.71 -4.77
N GLN A 110 22.66 26.33 -5.26
CA GLN A 110 22.75 27.46 -6.19
C GLN A 110 23.41 28.68 -5.55
N SER A 111 23.10 28.97 -4.28
CA SER A 111 23.75 30.05 -3.53
C SER A 111 25.25 29.81 -3.35
N ARG A 112 25.63 28.57 -2.98
CA ARG A 112 27.05 28.18 -2.84
C ARG A 112 27.79 28.24 -4.18
N LEU A 113 27.17 27.80 -5.27
CA LEU A 113 27.74 27.93 -6.61
C LEU A 113 27.99 29.39 -6.98
N ASN A 114 27.03 30.28 -6.71
CA ASN A 114 27.19 31.70 -6.97
C ASN A 114 28.34 32.29 -6.15
N GLN A 115 28.43 31.96 -4.86
CA GLN A 115 29.54 32.40 -3.99
C GLN A 115 30.90 31.97 -4.54
N VAL A 116 31.08 30.67 -4.82
CA VAL A 116 32.33 30.13 -5.38
C VAL A 116 32.65 30.78 -6.73
N THR A 117 31.64 31.01 -7.57
CA THR A 117 31.83 31.69 -8.85
C THR A 117 32.34 33.10 -8.64
N THR A 118 31.75 33.88 -7.73
CA THR A 118 32.22 35.22 -7.38
C THR A 118 33.64 35.21 -6.83
N GLU A 119 33.97 34.28 -5.92
CA GLU A 119 35.32 34.12 -5.38
C GLU A 119 36.35 33.84 -6.48
N LEU A 120 36.03 32.94 -7.43
CA LEU A 120 36.89 32.65 -8.58
C LEU A 120 37.09 33.89 -9.48
N TYR A 121 36.05 34.68 -9.71
CA TYR A 121 36.18 35.95 -10.42
C TYR A 121 37.12 36.92 -9.70
N GLU A 122 36.97 37.09 -8.38
CA GLU A 122 37.85 37.97 -7.62
C GLU A 122 39.32 37.52 -7.69
N ILE A 123 39.60 36.22 -7.51
CA ILE A 123 40.95 35.67 -7.62
C ILE A 123 41.53 35.92 -9.03
N LYS A 124 40.74 35.71 -10.07
CA LYS A 124 41.21 35.85 -11.46
C LYS A 124 41.55 37.30 -11.82
N TYR A 125 40.82 38.29 -11.29
CA TYR A 125 40.93 39.68 -11.72
C TYR A 125 41.59 40.63 -10.70
N LYS A 126 41.78 40.25 -9.43
CA LYS A 126 42.56 41.02 -8.44
C LYS A 126 44.05 40.67 -8.39
N THR A 127 44.49 39.61 -9.07
CA THR A 127 45.89 39.14 -9.05
C THR A 127 46.72 39.62 -10.26
N ASN A 128 46.19 40.55 -11.06
CA ASN A 128 46.92 41.37 -12.05
C ASN A 128 46.97 42.82 -11.56
#